data_AF-A0A445D0K5-F1
#
_entry.id   AF-A0A445D0K5-F1
#
_cell.length_a   1.000
_cell.length_b   1.000
_cell.length_c   1.000
_cell.angle_alpha   90.00
_cell.angle_beta   90.00
_cell.angle_gamma   90.00
#
_symmetry.space_group_name_H-M   'P 1'
#
loop_
_entity.id
_entity.type
_entity.pdbx_description
1 polymer ?
#
loop_
_entity_poly.entity_id
_entity_poly.type
_entity_poly.pdbx_seq_one_letter_code
_entity_poly.pdbx_strand_id
1 'polypeptide(L)'
;MLQQLFVRKGHEAHAQLVAGNQFFQWLIDVIQKNREGISKMSVTHCDRRASMFLVEELEPFEGWSHGSFCVHLRAGMYDCGLFQSLHFSCRHALASYAVASVKWGLYVHLVYM
;
A
#
# COMPACT_ATOMS: atom_id res chain seq x y z
N MET A 1 -31.03 -33.51 -10.96
CA MET A 1 -30.97 -32.38 -10.00
C MET A 1 -29.59 -32.22 -9.35
N LEU A 2 -28.90 -33.30 -8.93
CA LEU A 2 -27.57 -33.22 -8.31
C LEU A 2 -26.42 -32.79 -9.26
N GLN A 3 -26.37 -33.33 -10.49
CA GLN A 3 -25.28 -33.03 -11.43
C GLN A 3 -25.19 -31.55 -11.81
N GLN A 4 -26.33 -30.91 -12.11
CA GLN A 4 -26.34 -29.48 -12.44
C GLN A 4 -25.91 -28.59 -11.26
N LEU A 5 -26.28 -28.97 -10.03
CA LEU A 5 -25.83 -28.27 -8.83
C LEU A 5 -24.31 -28.38 -8.66
N PHE A 6 -23.74 -29.56 -8.92
CA PHE A 6 -22.30 -29.80 -8.82
C PHE A 6 -21.52 -28.97 -9.85
N VAL A 7 -21.97 -28.93 -11.10
CA VAL A 7 -21.38 -28.10 -12.16
C VAL A 7 -21.42 -26.61 -11.79
N ARG A 8 -22.58 -26.12 -11.32
CA ARG A 8 -22.72 -24.71 -10.91
C ARG A 8 -21.78 -24.36 -9.75
N LYS A 9 -21.73 -25.20 -8.72
CA LYS A 9 -20.84 -24.98 -7.57
C LYS A 9 -19.35 -25.06 -7.97
N GLY A 10 -19.01 -25.91 -8.93
CA GLY A 10 -17.67 -25.94 -9.53
C GLY A 10 -17.29 -24.62 -10.21
N HIS A 11 -18.19 -24.04 -11.02
CA HIS A 11 -17.95 -22.73 -11.65
C HIS A 11 -17.85 -21.59 -10.64
N GLU A 12 -18.73 -21.57 -9.62
CA GLU A 12 -18.67 -20.56 -8.55
C GLU A 12 -17.34 -20.63 -7.79
N ALA A 13 -16.89 -21.84 -7.43
CA ALA A 13 -15.60 -22.04 -6.75
C ALA A 13 -14.42 -21.63 -7.64
N HIS A 14 -14.45 -21.96 -8.93
CA HIS A 14 -13.40 -21.56 -9.88
C HIS A 14 -13.35 -20.04 -10.05
N ALA A 15 -14.50 -19.37 -10.17
CA ALA A 15 -14.56 -17.91 -10.26
C ALA A 15 -14.00 -17.22 -9.00
N GLN A 16 -14.32 -17.74 -7.81
CA GLN A 16 -13.77 -17.24 -6.55
C GLN A 16 -12.24 -17.43 -6.47
N LEU A 17 -11.72 -18.59 -6.89
CA LEU A 17 -10.29 -18.84 -6.96
C LEU A 17 -9.58 -17.89 -7.93
N VAL A 18 -10.15 -17.68 -9.12
CA VAL A 18 -9.59 -16.75 -10.12
C VAL A 18 -9.59 -15.31 -9.58
N ALA A 19 -10.70 -14.86 -8.98
CA ALA A 19 -10.78 -13.52 -8.38
C ALA A 19 -9.77 -13.34 -7.24
N GLY A 20 -9.62 -14.34 -6.36
CA GLY A 20 -8.63 -14.33 -5.28
C GLY A 20 -7.20 -14.24 -5.82
N ASN A 21 -6.86 -15.03 -6.85
CA ASN A 21 -5.54 -14.98 -7.48
C ASN A 21 -5.25 -13.64 -8.15
N GLN A 22 -6.23 -13.06 -8.85
CA GLN A 22 -6.08 -11.74 -9.46
C GLN A 22 -5.86 -10.64 -8.43
N PHE A 23 -6.63 -10.66 -7.34
CA PHE A 23 -6.45 -9.71 -6.24
C PHE A 23 -5.07 -9.83 -5.61
N PHE A 24 -4.61 -11.06 -5.34
CA PHE A 24 -3.28 -11.30 -4.79
C PHE A 24 -2.17 -10.80 -5.72
N GLN A 25 -2.25 -11.13 -7.02
CA GLN A 25 -1.27 -10.67 -7.99
C GLN A 25 -1.22 -9.14 -8.08
N TRP A 26 -2.40 -8.51 -8.17
CA TRP A 26 -2.50 -7.05 -8.18
C TRP A 26 -1.89 -6.43 -6.91
N LEU A 27 -2.15 -6.99 -5.74
CA LEU A 27 -1.60 -6.52 -4.48
C LEU A 27 -0.06 -6.59 -4.47
N ILE A 28 0.52 -7.70 -4.92
CA ILE A 28 1.97 -7.86 -5.06
C ILE A 28 2.55 -6.80 -5.99
N ASP A 29 1.91 -6.55 -7.13
CA ASP A 29 2.36 -5.53 -8.09
C ASP A 29 2.34 -4.12 -7.47
N VAL A 30 1.30 -3.77 -6.70
CA VAL A 30 1.24 -2.46 -6.02
C VAL A 30 2.30 -2.33 -4.93
N ILE A 31 2.55 -3.40 -4.14
CA ILE A 31 3.61 -3.41 -3.13
C ILE A 31 4.98 -3.19 -3.79
N GLN A 32 5.25 -3.89 -4.89
CA GLN A 32 6.51 -3.78 -5.62
C GLN A 32 6.68 -2.37 -6.20
N LYS A 33 5.65 -1.83 -6.86
CA LYS A 33 5.66 -0.44 -7.36
C LYS A 33 5.89 0.59 -6.24
N ASN A 34 5.27 0.39 -5.08
CA ASN A 34 5.48 1.29 -3.93
C ASN A 34 6.93 1.26 -3.45
N ARG A 35 7.59 0.08 -3.45
CA ARG A 35 9.02 -0.05 -3.10
C ARG A 35 9.92 0.64 -4.11
N GLU A 36 9.68 0.43 -5.40
CA GLU A 36 10.43 1.07 -6.48
C GLU A 36 10.29 2.61 -6.46
N GLY A 37 9.12 3.11 -6.06
CA GLY A 37 8.84 4.54 -5.94
C GLY A 37 9.53 5.25 -4.77
N ILE A 38 10.13 4.53 -3.81
CA ILE A 38 10.77 5.16 -2.64
C ILE A 38 11.92 6.09 -3.05
N SER A 39 12.73 5.69 -4.03
CA SER A 39 13.85 6.51 -4.52
C SER A 39 13.40 7.81 -5.21
N LYS A 40 12.11 7.90 -5.55
CA LYS A 40 11.47 9.07 -6.15
C LYS A 40 10.75 9.94 -5.12
N MET A 41 11.08 9.77 -3.84
CA MET A 41 10.52 10.53 -2.73
C MET A 41 11.62 11.30 -2.02
N SER A 42 11.29 12.49 -1.55
CA SER A 42 12.13 13.29 -0.67
C SER A 42 11.36 13.63 0.59
N VAL A 43 11.91 13.31 1.75
CA VAL A 43 11.35 13.74 3.03
C VAL A 43 11.93 15.09 3.38
N THR A 44 11.12 16.15 3.24
CA THR A 44 11.56 17.54 3.44
C THR A 44 11.38 18.02 4.87
N HIS A 45 10.48 17.40 5.63
CA HIS A 45 10.28 17.69 7.05
C HIS A 45 10.03 16.42 7.87
N CYS A 46 10.50 16.42 9.13
CA CYS A 46 10.37 15.31 10.06
C CYS A 46 10.19 15.83 11.49
N ASP A 47 9.00 15.63 12.06
CA ASP A 47 8.75 15.73 13.49
C ASP A 47 8.71 14.32 14.09
N ARG A 48 9.86 13.91 14.66
CA ARG A 48 10.00 12.59 15.30
C ARG A 48 9.09 12.41 16.52
N ARG A 49 8.79 13.48 17.25
CA ARG A 49 7.94 13.40 18.46
C ARG A 49 6.49 13.16 18.07
N ALA A 50 6.01 13.85 17.04
CA ALA A 50 4.67 13.65 16.48
C ALA A 50 4.58 12.41 15.56
N SER A 51 5.71 11.82 15.17
CA SER A 51 5.78 10.80 14.11
C SER A 51 5.15 11.30 12.80
N MET A 52 5.37 12.57 12.48
CA MET A 52 4.84 13.28 11.31
C MET A 52 5.97 13.60 10.33
N PHE A 53 5.70 13.40 9.04
CA PHE A 53 6.65 13.62 7.96
C PHE A 53 5.97 14.35 6.81
N LEU A 54 6.70 15.28 6.18
CA LEU A 54 6.30 15.86 4.90
C LEU A 54 7.14 15.20 3.80
N VAL A 55 6.47 14.59 2.84
CA VAL A 55 7.09 13.84 1.75
C VAL A 55 6.72 14.48 0.42
N GLU A 56 7.72 14.94 -0.31
CA GLU A 56 7.59 15.41 -1.68
C GLU A 56 7.88 14.26 -2.64
N GLU A 57 7.06 14.15 -3.68
CA GLU A 57 7.43 13.35 -4.83
C GLU A 57 8.55 14.07 -5.58
N LEU A 58 9.46 13.37 -6.26
CA LEU A 58 10.55 13.96 -7.05
C LEU A 58 10.27 13.89 -8.55
N GLU A 59 9.31 13.06 -8.94
CA GLU A 59 8.79 12.97 -10.29
C GLU A 59 7.25 12.84 -10.23
N PRO A 60 6.52 13.38 -11.22
CA PRO A 60 5.09 13.12 -11.37
C PRO A 60 4.81 11.61 -11.40
N PHE A 61 3.91 11.16 -10.54
CA PHE A 61 3.45 9.77 -10.54
C PHE A 61 2.05 9.67 -11.17
N GLU A 62 1.88 8.76 -12.13
CA GLU A 62 0.58 8.48 -12.78
C GLU A 62 -0.17 9.73 -13.30
N GLY A 63 0.56 10.75 -13.77
CA GLY A 63 -0.02 11.97 -14.35
C GLY A 63 -0.48 13.02 -13.33
N TRP A 64 -0.19 12.84 -12.04
CA TRP A 64 -0.46 13.85 -11.02
C TRP A 64 0.67 14.88 -10.99
N SER A 65 0.32 16.16 -10.78
CA SER A 65 1.32 17.20 -10.53
C SER A 65 2.13 16.86 -9.28
N HIS A 66 3.42 17.20 -9.31
CA HIS A 66 4.32 17.16 -8.15
C HIS A 66 3.58 17.53 -6.85
N GLY A 67 3.46 16.57 -5.93
CA GLY A 67 2.68 16.72 -4.70
C GLY A 67 3.56 16.62 -3.45
N SER A 68 3.12 17.31 -2.40
CA SER A 68 3.68 17.19 -1.05
C SER A 68 2.62 16.59 -0.14
N PHE A 69 2.97 15.56 0.61
CA PHE A 69 2.03 14.74 1.36
C PHE A 69 2.45 14.63 2.83
N CYS A 70 1.51 14.85 3.75
CA CYS A 70 1.70 14.59 5.16
C CYS A 70 1.50 13.11 5.49
N VAL A 71 2.40 12.57 6.31
CA VAL A 71 2.38 11.18 6.78
C VAL A 71 2.47 11.16 8.30
N HIS A 72 1.42 10.69 8.97
CA HIS A 72 1.39 10.44 10.40
C HIS A 72 1.50 8.94 10.70
N LEU A 73 2.72 8.45 10.91
CA LEU A 73 3.00 7.01 11.04
C LEU A 73 2.28 6.37 12.24
N ARG A 74 2.29 7.05 13.40
CA ARG A 74 1.64 6.52 14.62
C ARG A 74 0.11 6.49 14.50
N ALA A 75 -0.46 7.44 13.76
CA ALA A 75 -1.92 7.55 13.60
C ALA A 75 -2.44 6.71 12.42
N GLY A 76 -1.57 6.20 11.54
CA GLY A 76 -1.98 5.54 10.30
C GLY A 76 -2.73 6.46 9.34
N MET A 77 -2.47 7.78 9.41
CA MET A 77 -3.13 8.80 8.59
C MET A 77 -2.17 9.35 7.56
N TYR A 78 -2.49 9.19 6.27
CA TYR A 78 -1.65 9.66 5.16
C TYR A 78 -2.51 10.47 4.19
N ASP A 79 -2.03 11.63 3.77
CA ASP A 79 -2.76 12.53 2.85
C ASP A 79 -3.06 11.87 1.50
N CYS A 80 -2.26 10.89 1.09
CA CYS A 80 -2.50 10.15 -0.15
C CYS A 80 -3.74 9.23 -0.09
N GLY A 81 -4.32 9.00 1.08
CA GLY A 81 -5.51 8.14 1.30
C GLY A 81 -5.30 6.63 1.06
N LEU A 82 -4.27 6.22 0.33
CA LEU A 82 -4.06 4.84 -0.12
C LEU A 82 -3.98 3.78 1.00
N PHE A 83 -3.40 4.10 2.15
CA PHE A 83 -3.34 3.14 3.27
C PHE A 83 -4.72 2.85 3.86
N GLN A 84 -5.62 3.83 3.88
CA GLN A 84 -6.97 3.62 4.37
C GLN A 84 -7.74 2.67 3.44
N SER A 85 -7.53 2.79 2.12
CA SER A 85 -8.19 1.95 1.13
C SER A 85 -7.62 0.53 1.07
N LEU A 86 -6.31 0.38 1.25
CA LEU A 86 -5.61 -0.88 0.96
C LEU A 86 -5.08 -1.62 2.19
N HIS A 87 -5.13 -0.99 3.37
CA HIS A 87 -4.59 -1.52 4.63
C HIS A 87 -3.09 -1.88 4.61
N PHE A 88 -2.32 -1.37 3.63
CA PHE A 88 -0.86 -1.49 3.59
C PHE A 88 -0.17 -0.16 3.25
N SER A 89 1.11 -0.05 3.62
CA SER A 89 1.88 1.20 3.55
C SER A 89 2.05 1.69 2.11
N CYS A 90 1.68 2.94 1.85
CA CYS A 90 1.99 3.62 0.60
C CYS A 90 3.49 3.96 0.52
N ARG A 91 3.97 4.32 -0.66
CA ARG A 91 5.36 4.76 -0.87
C ARG A 91 5.77 5.94 0.01
N HIS A 92 4.88 6.91 0.29
CA HIS A 92 5.17 8.04 1.19
C HIS A 92 5.43 7.57 2.63
N ALA A 93 4.63 6.60 3.11
CA ALA A 93 4.84 5.98 4.42
C ALA A 93 6.16 5.19 4.45
N LEU A 94 6.47 4.43 3.39
CA LEU A 94 7.73 3.69 3.27
C LEU A 94 8.96 4.60 3.29
N ALA A 95 8.94 5.73 2.56
CA ALA A 95 10.00 6.74 2.60
C ALA A 95 10.16 7.33 4.02
N SER A 96 9.04 7.59 4.70
CA SER A 96 9.03 8.09 6.08
C SER A 96 9.64 7.08 7.06
N TYR A 97 9.32 5.78 6.93
CA TYR A 97 9.94 4.72 7.75
C TYR A 97 11.46 4.67 7.57
N ALA A 98 11.94 4.80 6.32
CA ALA A 98 13.37 4.79 6.02
C ALA A 98 14.09 5.93 6.76
N VAL A 99 13.53 7.15 6.73
CA VAL A 99 14.09 8.32 7.44
C VAL A 99 13.99 8.18 8.96
N ALA A 100 12.89 7.62 9.46
CA ALA A 100 12.70 7.39 10.88
C ALA A 100 13.62 6.28 11.43
N SER A 101 14.31 5.53 10.56
CA SER A 101 15.06 4.31 10.90
C SER A 101 14.22 3.29 11.67
N VAL A 102 12.90 3.30 11.47
CA VAL A 102 12.01 2.35 12.16
C VAL A 102 11.86 1.12 11.29
N LYS A 103 11.95 -0.07 11.90
CA LYS A 103 11.62 -1.31 11.22
C LYS A 103 10.17 -1.22 10.74
N TRP A 104 9.99 -1.08 9.42
CA TRP A 104 8.69 -1.05 8.74
C TRP A 104 7.79 -2.23 9.13
N GLY A 105 8.38 -3.35 9.54
CA GLY A 105 7.66 -4.51 10.05
C GLY A 105 6.82 -4.27 11.31
N LEU A 106 7.05 -3.17 12.04
CA LEU A 106 6.18 -2.80 13.17
C LEU A 106 4.84 -2.19 12.72
N TYR A 107 4.72 -1.82 11.44
CA TYR A 107 3.55 -1.09 10.92
C TYR A 107 2.97 -1.70 9.62
N VAL A 108 3.57 -2.77 9.12
CA VAL A 108 2.90 -3.65 8.17
C VAL A 108 2.00 -4.56 8.97
N HIS A 109 0.70 -4.50 8.68
CA HIS A 109 -0.27 -5.38 9.31
C HIS A 109 0.17 -6.83 9.14
N LEU A 110 0.08 -7.65 10.20
CA LEU A 110 0.52 -9.06 10.24
C LEU A 110 -0.07 -9.93 9.12
N VAL A 111 -1.10 -9.45 8.43
CA VAL A 111 -1.76 -10.12 7.30
C VAL A 111 -0.86 -10.15 6.05
N TYR A 112 0.18 -9.31 5.98
CA TYR A 112 1.11 -9.22 4.84
C TYR A 112 2.54 -9.67 5.17
N MET A 113 2.76 -10.30 6.33
CA MET A 113 3.99 -11.02 6.69
C MET A 113 3.74 -12.52 6.67
#